data_AF-A0A1B8AZN8-F1
#
_entry.id   AF-A0A1B8AZN8-F1
#
_cell.length_a   1.000
_cell.length_b   1.000
_cell.length_c   1.000
_cell.angle_alpha   90.00
_cell.angle_beta   90.00
_cell.angle_gamma   90.00
#
_symmetry.space_group_name_H-M   'P 1'
#
loop_
_entity.id
_entity.type
_entity.pdbx_description
1 polymer ?
#
loop_
_entity_poly.entity_id
_entity_poly.type
_entity_poly.pdbx_seq_one_letter_code
_entity_poly.pdbx_strand_id
1 'polypeptide(L)'
;MIGIGPWSREALEMLKYCDRSLSTTEGAVAAWFETGAAAQLDKWVLENGSVNWLSELMRKVNRGAGTARVDGCPYRENDNCNPDFGKNCFDYFEESASDSSGVDMRKRAAWWIFQGVIKVKSKFSALYTLLIEEGVTKSLTVNDIVKDLGATPETGEDVGKWLSLAFGIASSLAGPASAPLSIGFGILGDALGAVEYDKVDVKDTVEATMEAWLKASFLKIEDQLKLAFGAVKSKDQYSKLDKIIRFPSIIGSIGFKGPVTEIGRFFAQAPWLLDYSATRDETIEHFKTTMHTKLAHEAIRAAGWKLTVSLHRTDNKKRCSHTAGDQWIEVDGKHYCAYLTGKSRGDKPSEKYYNEMMPKHGLGLRAPYYENILECGLKRGNISDADVGKLVGGKPSCWFQMDLAYTGICDWKLKDDVVECIKSVKYDD
;
A
#
# COMPACT_ATOMS: atom_id res chain seq x y z
N MET A 1 -38.26 35.76 -4.40
CA MET A 1 -38.13 34.93 -5.61
C MET A 1 -36.92 35.43 -6.38
N ILE A 2 -35.79 34.72 -6.31
CA ILE A 2 -34.61 35.03 -7.13
C ILE A 2 -34.81 34.24 -8.43
N GLY A 3 -34.98 34.96 -9.55
CA GLY A 3 -35.27 34.37 -10.85
C GLY A 3 -34.08 33.60 -11.40
N ILE A 4 -34.25 32.30 -11.58
CA ILE A 4 -33.32 31.44 -12.33
C ILE A 4 -33.65 31.65 -13.81
N GLY A 5 -32.87 32.47 -14.51
CA GLY A 5 -32.94 32.57 -15.97
C GLY A 5 -32.53 31.26 -16.64
N PRO A 6 -32.90 31.01 -17.91
CA PRO A 6 -32.54 29.80 -18.61
C PRO A 6 -31.03 29.81 -18.88
N TRP A 7 -30.27 29.02 -18.13
CA TRP A 7 -28.88 28.76 -18.44
C TRP A 7 -28.80 28.14 -19.84
N SER A 8 -27.89 28.64 -20.69
CA SER A 8 -27.66 28.02 -22.00
C SER A 8 -27.26 26.56 -21.80
N ARG A 9 -27.65 25.69 -22.75
CA ARG A 9 -27.29 24.26 -22.72
C ARG A 9 -25.78 24.04 -22.54
N GLU A 10 -24.99 24.92 -23.14
CA GLU A 10 -23.53 24.95 -23.04
C GLU A 10 -23.04 25.31 -21.63
N ALA A 11 -23.63 26.30 -20.96
CA ALA A 11 -23.28 26.64 -19.59
C ALA A 11 -23.61 25.50 -18.61
N LEU A 12 -24.72 24.78 -18.84
CA LEU A 12 -25.07 23.58 -18.05
C LEU A 12 -24.13 22.40 -18.32
N GLU A 13 -23.67 22.21 -19.56
CA GLU A 13 -22.67 21.20 -19.93
C GLU A 13 -21.32 21.51 -19.26
N MET A 14 -20.89 22.76 -19.33
CA MET A 14 -19.67 23.25 -18.73
C MET A 14 -19.67 23.10 -17.20
N LEU A 15 -20.76 23.48 -16.53
CA LEU A 15 -20.91 23.27 -15.09
C LEU A 15 -20.85 21.79 -14.73
N LYS A 16 -21.60 20.93 -15.43
CA LYS A 16 -21.54 19.47 -15.20
C LYS A 16 -20.16 18.88 -15.46
N TYR A 17 -19.41 19.45 -16.39
CA TYR A 17 -18.08 18.99 -16.73
C TYR A 17 -17.05 19.38 -15.66
N CYS A 18 -17.10 20.62 -15.18
CA CYS A 18 -16.12 21.19 -14.27
C CYS A 18 -16.43 21.01 -12.79
N ASP A 19 -17.70 21.02 -12.40
CA ASP A 19 -18.14 20.92 -11.01
C ASP A 19 -18.46 19.45 -10.64
N ARG A 20 -17.40 18.63 -10.58
CA ARG A 20 -17.49 17.21 -10.20
C ARG A 20 -17.29 17.04 -8.70
N SER A 21 -18.04 16.12 -8.11
CA SER A 21 -17.87 15.72 -6.71
C SER A 21 -16.56 14.95 -6.54
N LEU A 22 -15.55 15.57 -5.92
CA LEU A 22 -14.26 14.93 -5.63
C LEU A 22 -14.09 14.54 -4.15
N SER A 23 -15.16 14.71 -3.34
CA SER A 23 -15.18 14.33 -1.92
C SER A 23 -15.45 12.85 -1.68
N THR A 24 -15.87 12.11 -2.72
CA THR A 24 -16.12 10.67 -2.67
C THR A 24 -15.31 9.94 -3.72
N THR A 25 -15.16 8.64 -3.51
CA THR A 25 -14.33 7.78 -4.38
C THR A 25 -15.01 7.52 -5.70
N GLU A 26 -16.30 7.22 -5.63
CA GLU A 26 -17.17 7.07 -6.79
C GLU A 26 -17.17 8.35 -7.62
N GLY A 27 -17.21 9.51 -6.96
CA GLY A 27 -17.15 10.82 -7.61
C GLY A 27 -15.81 11.08 -8.30
N ALA A 28 -14.69 10.80 -7.63
CA ALA A 28 -13.36 10.93 -8.21
C ALA A 28 -13.12 9.96 -9.40
N VAL A 29 -13.59 8.72 -9.29
CA VAL A 29 -13.53 7.73 -10.38
C VAL A 29 -14.43 8.16 -11.54
N ALA A 30 -15.67 8.56 -11.26
CA ALA A 30 -16.59 9.06 -12.29
C ALA A 30 -16.00 10.29 -13.01
N ALA A 31 -15.39 11.23 -12.28
CA ALA A 31 -14.71 12.37 -12.88
C ALA A 31 -13.60 11.93 -13.86
N TRP A 32 -12.78 10.94 -13.50
CA TRP A 32 -11.72 10.44 -14.38
C TRP A 32 -12.24 9.80 -15.68
N PHE A 33 -13.31 9.02 -15.60
CA PHE A 33 -13.85 8.29 -16.74
C PHE A 33 -14.85 9.10 -17.58
N GLU A 34 -15.81 9.77 -16.96
CA GLU A 34 -16.91 10.46 -17.65
C GLU A 34 -16.47 11.77 -18.32
N THR A 35 -15.38 12.40 -17.86
CA THR A 35 -14.80 13.57 -18.53
C THR A 35 -14.00 13.19 -19.78
N GLY A 36 -13.78 11.88 -20.00
CA GLY A 36 -12.96 11.37 -21.08
C GLY A 36 -11.46 11.41 -20.80
N ALA A 37 -11.02 11.83 -19.61
CA ALA A 37 -9.59 11.88 -19.24
C ALA A 37 -8.91 10.53 -19.44
N ALA A 38 -9.51 9.44 -18.94
CA ALA A 38 -9.01 8.07 -19.12
C ALA A 38 -8.79 7.71 -20.61
N ALA A 39 -9.82 7.92 -21.43
CA ALA A 39 -9.81 7.54 -22.84
C ALA A 39 -8.85 8.41 -23.67
N GLN A 40 -8.79 9.72 -23.38
CA GLN A 40 -7.90 10.64 -24.09
C GLN A 40 -6.43 10.45 -23.69
N LEU A 41 -6.14 10.09 -22.44
CA LEU A 41 -4.79 9.75 -22.00
C LEU A 41 -4.27 8.51 -22.73
N ASP A 42 -5.08 7.43 -22.78
CA ASP A 42 -4.72 6.22 -23.52
C ASP A 42 -4.50 6.51 -25.00
N LYS A 43 -5.44 7.22 -25.63
CA LYS A 43 -5.34 7.61 -27.03
C LYS A 43 -4.07 8.40 -27.30
N TRP A 44 -3.76 9.38 -26.43
CA TRP A 44 -2.57 10.19 -26.54
C TRP A 44 -1.29 9.36 -26.49
N VAL A 45 -1.18 8.47 -25.50
CA VAL A 45 -0.01 7.60 -25.31
C VAL A 45 0.15 6.60 -26.46
N LEU A 46 -0.95 6.07 -27.01
CA LEU A 46 -0.91 5.20 -28.18
C LEU A 46 -0.43 5.94 -29.44
N GLU A 47 -0.85 7.20 -29.63
CA GLU A 47 -0.52 8.00 -30.81
C GLU A 47 0.89 8.61 -30.76
N ASN A 48 1.36 9.03 -29.58
CA ASN A 48 2.59 9.82 -29.43
C ASN A 48 3.71 9.06 -28.68
N GLY A 49 3.39 7.92 -28.08
CA GLY A 49 4.31 7.17 -27.24
C GLY A 49 4.26 7.59 -25.77
N SER A 50 4.91 6.78 -24.94
CA SER A 50 4.94 6.97 -23.48
C SER A 50 6.07 7.88 -23.01
N VAL A 51 7.21 7.91 -23.72
CA VAL A 51 8.34 8.78 -23.38
C VAL A 51 7.92 10.24 -23.52
N ASN A 52 8.17 11.05 -22.48
CA ASN A 52 7.85 12.47 -22.41
C ASN A 52 6.37 12.82 -22.69
N TRP A 53 5.45 11.86 -22.53
CA TRP A 53 4.05 12.05 -22.91
C TRP A 53 3.41 13.29 -22.27
N LEU A 54 3.73 13.57 -21.00
CA LEU A 54 3.14 14.68 -20.25
C LEU A 54 3.63 16.03 -20.77
N SER A 55 4.94 16.18 -20.97
CA SER A 55 5.52 17.43 -21.47
C SER A 55 5.10 17.69 -22.93
N GLU A 56 4.97 16.64 -23.74
CA GLU A 56 4.46 16.75 -25.10
C GLU A 56 2.97 17.11 -25.15
N LEU A 57 2.14 16.50 -24.29
CA LEU A 57 0.72 16.83 -24.16
C LEU A 57 0.55 18.29 -23.77
N MET A 58 1.28 18.75 -22.75
CA MET A 58 1.28 20.14 -22.31
C MET A 58 1.67 21.09 -23.45
N ARG A 59 2.76 20.81 -24.16
CA ARG A 59 3.23 21.64 -25.28
C ARG A 59 2.16 21.74 -26.38
N LYS A 60 1.47 20.63 -26.66
CA LYS A 60 0.46 20.56 -27.72
C LYS A 60 -0.83 21.29 -27.34
N VAL A 61 -1.29 21.12 -26.10
CA VAL A 61 -2.53 21.74 -25.60
C VAL A 61 -2.34 23.24 -25.40
N ASN A 62 -1.19 23.69 -24.89
CA ASN A 62 -0.92 25.09 -24.57
C ASN A 62 -0.19 25.87 -25.68
N ARG A 63 -0.36 25.46 -26.95
CA ARG A 63 0.16 26.16 -28.15
C ARG A 63 1.65 26.56 -28.07
N GLY A 64 2.49 25.74 -27.44
CA GLY A 64 3.93 26.00 -27.34
C GLY A 64 4.36 27.06 -26.30
N ALA A 65 3.44 27.57 -25.48
CA ALA A 65 3.81 28.31 -24.28
C ALA A 65 4.42 27.33 -23.25
N GLY A 66 5.74 27.35 -23.12
CA GLY A 66 6.49 26.50 -22.19
C GLY A 66 7.98 26.48 -22.57
N THR A 67 8.85 26.76 -21.61
CA THR A 67 10.29 26.50 -21.83
C THR A 67 10.49 24.99 -21.94
N ALA A 68 11.45 24.55 -22.77
CA ALA A 68 11.80 23.14 -22.97
C ALA A 68 12.32 22.42 -21.71
N ARG A 69 12.16 23.02 -20.52
CA ARG A 69 12.56 22.53 -19.20
C ARG A 69 11.33 22.33 -18.30
N VAL A 70 10.35 21.60 -18.80
CA VAL A 70 9.44 20.87 -17.91
C VAL A 70 9.98 19.45 -17.85
N ASP A 71 11.13 19.28 -17.17
CA ASP A 71 11.51 17.96 -16.68
C ASP A 71 10.34 17.51 -15.81
N GLY A 72 9.64 16.46 -16.24
CA GLY A 72 8.26 16.18 -15.84
C GLY A 72 8.08 16.11 -14.32
N CYS A 73 7.31 17.05 -13.77
CA CYS A 73 6.86 17.12 -12.37
C CYS A 73 7.63 16.22 -11.38
N PRO A 74 8.95 16.43 -11.19
CA PRO A 74 9.73 15.58 -10.31
C PRO A 74 9.34 15.91 -8.88
N TYR A 75 9.51 14.91 -8.02
CA TYR A 75 8.97 14.91 -6.67
C TYR A 75 9.78 15.80 -5.70
N ARG A 76 11.06 16.10 -5.97
CA ARG A 76 11.93 16.86 -5.06
C ARG A 76 11.80 18.39 -5.19
N GLU A 77 12.06 19.03 -4.04
CA GLU A 77 11.76 20.41 -3.62
C GLU A 77 11.86 21.52 -4.67
N ASN A 78 10.91 22.48 -4.57
CA ASN A 78 10.80 23.76 -5.28
C ASN A 78 10.24 23.78 -6.72
N ASP A 79 9.82 22.65 -7.30
CA ASP A 79 9.19 22.67 -8.63
C ASP A 79 7.65 22.73 -8.57
N ASN A 80 7.11 23.89 -8.99
CA ASN A 80 5.70 24.09 -9.31
C ASN A 80 5.31 23.15 -10.46
N CYS A 81 4.81 21.96 -10.13
CA CYS A 81 4.12 21.11 -11.09
C CYS A 81 2.81 21.81 -11.46
N ASN A 82 2.87 22.64 -12.50
CA ASN A 82 1.76 23.46 -12.98
C ASN A 82 1.42 23.09 -14.43
N PRO A 83 1.07 21.81 -14.71
CA PRO A 83 0.79 21.35 -16.07
C PRO A 83 -0.43 22.05 -16.68
N ASP A 84 -1.31 22.60 -15.84
CA ASP A 84 -2.47 23.39 -16.24
C ASP A 84 -2.16 24.87 -16.54
N PHE A 85 -0.94 25.34 -16.25
CA PHE A 85 -0.49 26.74 -16.38
C PHE A 85 -1.34 27.74 -15.56
N GLY A 86 -1.94 27.30 -14.45
CA GLY A 86 -2.79 28.15 -13.61
C GLY A 86 -4.12 28.56 -14.27
N LYS A 87 -4.47 27.95 -15.41
CA LYS A 87 -5.81 28.05 -15.98
C LYS A 87 -6.77 27.20 -15.16
N ASN A 88 -8.05 27.56 -15.15
CA ASN A 88 -9.08 26.77 -14.49
C ASN A 88 -9.79 25.82 -15.50
N CYS A 89 -10.69 24.96 -15.02
CA CYS A 89 -11.43 24.04 -15.87
C CYS A 89 -12.24 24.73 -16.98
N PHE A 90 -12.83 25.89 -16.68
CA PHE A 90 -13.67 26.64 -17.61
C PHE A 90 -12.85 27.14 -18.80
N ASP A 91 -11.63 27.63 -18.57
CA ASP A 91 -10.72 28.08 -19.62
C ASP A 91 -10.42 26.95 -20.63
N TYR A 92 -10.13 25.74 -20.12
CA TYR A 92 -9.90 24.55 -20.98
C TYR A 92 -11.17 24.13 -21.74
N PHE A 93 -12.33 24.24 -21.10
CA PHE A 93 -13.61 23.90 -21.72
C PHE A 93 -13.92 24.85 -22.89
N GLU A 94 -13.80 26.15 -22.69
CA GLU A 94 -14.03 27.18 -23.72
C GLU A 94 -13.00 27.09 -24.86
N GLU A 95 -11.71 26.96 -24.54
CA GLU A 95 -10.66 26.81 -25.55
C GLU A 95 -10.86 25.55 -26.42
N SER A 96 -11.44 24.49 -25.86
CA SER A 96 -11.75 23.26 -26.61
C SER A 96 -12.87 23.45 -27.64
N ALA A 97 -13.78 24.40 -27.41
CA ALA A 97 -14.89 24.71 -28.31
C ALA A 97 -14.51 25.70 -29.42
N SER A 98 -13.40 26.41 -29.25
CA SER A 98 -12.97 27.52 -30.13
C SER A 98 -12.44 27.12 -31.52
N ASP A 99 -12.31 25.81 -31.84
CA ASP A 99 -11.74 25.34 -33.11
C ASP A 99 -12.83 25.08 -34.18
N SER A 100 -12.58 25.55 -35.42
CA SER A 100 -13.52 25.48 -36.58
C SER A 100 -13.84 24.06 -37.07
N SER A 101 -13.13 23.05 -36.54
CA SER A 101 -13.28 21.63 -36.82
C SER A 101 -14.15 20.87 -35.81
N GLY A 102 -14.79 21.58 -34.87
CA GLY A 102 -15.52 21.01 -33.75
C GLY A 102 -14.67 20.91 -32.47
N VAL A 103 -15.25 20.32 -31.42
CA VAL A 103 -14.65 20.23 -30.08
C VAL A 103 -13.33 19.44 -30.10
N ASP A 104 -12.23 20.06 -29.69
CA ASP A 104 -10.97 19.35 -29.45
C ASP A 104 -11.04 18.59 -28.11
N MET A 105 -11.45 17.33 -28.20
CA MET A 105 -11.58 16.44 -27.03
C MET A 105 -10.27 16.25 -26.25
N ARG A 106 -9.10 16.41 -26.89
CA ARG A 106 -7.81 16.34 -26.16
C ARG A 106 -7.65 17.54 -25.25
N LYS A 107 -7.91 18.75 -25.76
CA LYS A 107 -7.88 19.98 -24.95
C LYS A 107 -8.93 19.93 -23.84
N ARG A 108 -10.13 19.45 -24.16
CA ARG A 108 -11.22 19.31 -23.18
C ARG A 108 -10.79 18.42 -22.01
N ALA A 109 -10.26 17.23 -22.30
CA ALA A 109 -9.85 16.26 -21.29
C ALA A 109 -8.53 16.63 -20.57
N ALA A 110 -7.70 17.50 -21.15
CA ALA A 110 -6.38 17.83 -20.62
C ALA A 110 -6.42 18.36 -19.19
N TRP A 111 -7.41 19.19 -18.84
CA TRP A 111 -7.57 19.68 -17.46
C TRP A 111 -7.62 18.54 -16.44
N TRP A 112 -8.48 17.54 -16.66
CA TRP A 112 -8.64 16.42 -15.73
C TRP A 112 -7.42 15.51 -15.69
N ILE A 113 -6.71 15.34 -16.81
CA ILE A 113 -5.43 14.63 -16.86
C ILE A 113 -4.38 15.37 -16.01
N PHE A 114 -4.27 16.70 -16.18
CA PHE A 114 -3.36 17.55 -15.42
C PHE A 114 -3.69 17.59 -13.92
N GLN A 115 -4.98 17.66 -13.55
CA GLN A 115 -5.41 17.52 -12.17
C GLN A 115 -5.05 16.17 -11.58
N GLY A 116 -5.15 15.08 -12.35
CA GLY A 116 -4.67 13.76 -11.96
C GLY A 116 -3.19 13.79 -11.58
N VAL A 117 -2.33 14.34 -12.43
CA VAL A 117 -0.88 14.49 -12.20
C VAL A 117 -0.60 15.33 -10.95
N ILE A 118 -1.24 16.50 -10.83
CA ILE A 118 -1.09 17.42 -9.68
C ILE A 118 -1.47 16.70 -8.38
N LYS A 119 -2.62 16.01 -8.37
CA LYS A 119 -3.12 15.33 -7.18
C LYS A 119 -2.23 14.15 -6.77
N VAL A 120 -1.73 13.34 -7.72
CA VAL A 120 -0.74 12.28 -7.44
C VAL A 120 0.49 12.88 -6.74
N LYS A 121 1.10 13.92 -7.31
CA LYS A 121 2.27 14.58 -6.73
C LYS A 121 1.95 15.11 -5.32
N SER A 122 0.85 15.85 -5.18
CA SER A 122 0.47 16.46 -3.90
C SER A 122 0.26 15.44 -2.79
N LYS A 123 -0.31 14.27 -3.10
CA LYS A 123 -0.56 13.20 -2.12
C LYS A 123 0.75 12.58 -1.62
N PHE A 124 1.68 12.26 -2.53
CA PHE A 124 2.99 11.74 -2.12
C PHE A 124 3.83 12.78 -1.40
N SER A 125 3.73 14.06 -1.78
CA SER A 125 4.44 15.15 -1.08
C SER A 125 3.92 15.34 0.33
N ALA A 126 2.59 15.38 0.49
CA ALA A 126 1.99 15.39 1.81
C ALA A 126 2.41 14.17 2.64
N LEU A 127 2.43 12.98 2.03
CA LEU A 127 2.81 11.76 2.72
C LEU A 127 4.27 11.76 3.19
N TYR A 128 5.19 12.30 2.39
CA TYR A 128 6.59 12.46 2.80
C TYR A 128 6.76 13.46 3.93
N THR A 129 6.18 14.66 3.81
CA THR A 129 6.22 15.66 4.88
C THR A 129 5.68 15.05 6.16
N LEU A 130 4.57 14.33 6.09
CA LEU A 130 4.00 13.66 7.25
C LEU A 130 4.93 12.57 7.80
N LEU A 131 5.42 11.64 6.97
CA LEU A 131 6.19 10.50 7.44
C LEU A 131 7.62 10.85 7.91
N ILE A 132 8.26 11.81 7.24
CA ILE A 132 9.67 12.19 7.44
C ILE A 132 9.78 13.46 8.29
N GLU A 133 9.12 14.56 7.89
CA GLU A 133 9.35 15.90 8.46
C GLU A 133 8.58 16.11 9.76
N GLU A 134 7.32 15.65 9.82
CA GLU A 134 6.45 15.77 11.00
C GLU A 134 6.68 14.67 12.06
N GLY A 135 7.67 13.78 11.84
CA GLY A 135 8.20 12.90 12.87
C GLY A 135 7.38 11.65 13.16
N VAL A 136 6.68 11.08 12.16
CA VAL A 136 6.03 9.77 12.34
C VAL A 136 7.04 8.68 12.72
N THR A 137 8.29 8.81 12.26
CA THR A 137 9.41 7.98 12.73
C THR A 137 9.59 8.02 14.26
N LYS A 138 9.37 9.16 14.89
CA LYS A 138 9.41 9.31 16.35
C LYS A 138 8.15 8.72 17.01
N SER A 139 6.99 8.79 16.32
CA SER A 139 5.71 8.28 16.83
C SER A 139 5.57 6.75 16.79
N LEU A 140 6.35 6.06 15.96
CA LEU A 140 6.33 4.60 15.90
C LEU A 140 6.95 3.95 17.15
N THR A 141 7.56 4.74 18.04
CA THR A 141 8.13 4.35 19.35
C THR A 141 8.90 3.04 19.27
N VAL A 142 9.79 2.91 18.29
CA VAL A 142 10.49 1.65 18.05
C VAL A 142 11.29 1.19 19.26
N ASN A 143 11.92 2.12 19.98
CA ASN A 143 12.63 1.80 21.22
C ASN A 143 11.71 1.16 22.28
N ASP A 144 10.44 1.58 22.36
CA ASP A 144 9.47 0.94 23.24
C ASP A 144 9.10 -0.46 22.75
N ILE A 145 8.93 -0.65 21.44
CA ILE A 145 8.68 -1.98 20.85
C ILE A 145 9.82 -2.93 21.20
N VAL A 146 11.06 -2.50 20.96
CA VAL A 146 12.27 -3.29 21.23
C VAL A 146 12.36 -3.64 22.71
N LYS A 147 12.17 -2.65 23.58
CA LYS A 147 12.22 -2.82 25.04
C LYS A 147 11.12 -3.74 25.58
N ASP A 148 9.89 -3.58 25.12
CA ASP A 148 8.75 -4.31 25.66
C ASP A 148 8.65 -5.74 25.09
N LEU A 149 9.06 -5.95 23.83
CA LEU A 149 8.95 -7.25 23.16
C LEU A 149 10.25 -8.06 23.17
N GLY A 150 11.33 -7.49 23.68
CA GLY A 150 12.60 -8.18 23.95
C GLY A 150 13.47 -8.41 22.72
N ALA A 151 13.27 -7.61 21.66
CA ALA A 151 14.21 -7.62 20.55
C ALA A 151 15.55 -7.04 21.01
N THR A 152 16.66 -7.60 20.53
CA THR A 152 18.00 -7.05 20.75
C THR A 152 18.64 -6.78 19.39
N PRO A 153 18.26 -5.69 18.69
CA PRO A 153 19.08 -5.21 17.60
C PRO A 153 20.42 -4.77 18.19
N GLU A 154 21.49 -5.52 17.93
CA GLU A 154 22.83 -5.23 18.42
C GLU A 154 23.46 -4.07 17.62
N THR A 155 22.96 -3.84 16.41
CA THR A 155 23.46 -2.85 15.45
C THR A 155 22.31 -2.17 14.68
N GLY A 156 22.61 -1.02 14.04
CA GLY A 156 21.69 -0.41 13.08
C GLY A 156 21.42 -1.32 11.87
N GLU A 157 22.31 -2.27 11.56
CA GLU A 157 22.12 -3.26 10.49
C GLU A 157 20.96 -4.21 10.83
N ASP A 158 20.85 -4.63 12.09
CA ASP A 158 19.76 -5.49 12.56
C ASP A 158 18.42 -4.78 12.45
N VAL A 159 18.40 -3.46 12.72
CA VAL A 159 17.23 -2.60 12.50
C VAL A 159 16.89 -2.53 11.01
N GLY A 160 17.88 -2.38 10.14
CA GLY A 160 17.67 -2.37 8.69
C GLY A 160 17.04 -3.67 8.17
N LYS A 161 17.55 -4.83 8.59
CA LYS A 161 16.97 -6.15 8.27
C LYS A 161 15.55 -6.29 8.81
N TRP A 162 15.34 -5.87 10.05
CA TRP A 162 14.03 -5.86 10.70
C TRP A 162 13.00 -5.00 9.97
N LEU A 163 13.40 -3.80 9.52
CA LEU A 163 12.56 -2.94 8.68
C LEU A 163 12.29 -3.57 7.31
N SER A 164 13.31 -4.13 6.65
CA SER A 164 13.16 -4.85 5.38
C SER A 164 12.08 -5.93 5.46
N LEU A 165 12.09 -6.71 6.53
CA LEU A 165 11.13 -7.80 6.76
C LEU A 165 9.74 -7.27 7.12
N ALA A 166 9.67 -6.18 7.90
CA ALA A 166 8.41 -5.51 8.21
C ALA A 166 7.73 -4.95 6.93
N PHE A 167 8.53 -4.40 6.02
CA PHE A 167 8.07 -3.72 4.81
C PHE A 167 7.97 -4.62 3.57
N GLY A 168 8.65 -5.76 3.54
CA GLY A 168 8.65 -6.71 2.42
C GLY A 168 7.27 -7.30 2.09
N ILE A 169 6.29 -7.14 2.99
CA ILE A 169 4.89 -7.50 2.75
C ILE A 169 4.12 -6.25 2.29
N ALA A 170 4.58 -5.62 1.22
CA ALA A 170 4.02 -4.40 0.64
C ALA A 170 2.48 -4.36 0.49
N SER A 171 1.86 -5.51 0.20
CA SER A 171 0.44 -5.61 -0.16
C SER A 171 -0.55 -5.30 0.96
N SER A 172 -0.18 -5.41 2.24
CA SER A 172 -1.14 -5.15 3.32
C SER A 172 -1.18 -3.71 3.81
N LEU A 173 -0.16 -2.91 3.50
CA LEU A 173 -0.17 -1.47 3.79
C LEU A 173 -1.23 -0.74 2.97
N ALA A 174 -1.74 -1.39 1.92
CA ALA A 174 -2.94 -0.97 1.25
C ALA A 174 -4.18 -1.03 2.17
N GLY A 175 -4.27 -1.88 3.18
CA GLY A 175 -5.54 -2.07 3.90
C GLY A 175 -6.59 -2.77 3.03
N PRO A 176 -7.86 -2.90 3.48
CA PRO A 176 -8.87 -3.65 2.74
C PRO A 176 -9.11 -3.04 1.36
N ALA A 177 -9.21 -3.89 0.33
CA ALA A 177 -9.38 -3.51 -1.08
C ALA A 177 -10.64 -2.66 -1.36
N SER A 178 -11.55 -2.55 -0.38
CA SER A 178 -12.76 -1.73 -0.42
C SER A 178 -12.55 -0.30 0.12
N ALA A 179 -11.40 0.01 0.72
CA ALA A 179 -11.10 1.35 1.23
C ALA A 179 -10.50 2.22 0.11
N PRO A 180 -11.07 3.38 -0.22
CA PRO A 180 -10.65 4.23 -1.34
C PRO A 180 -9.17 4.62 -1.44
N LEU A 181 -8.50 4.70 -0.29
CA LEU A 181 -7.12 5.19 -0.18
C LEU A 181 -6.11 4.03 -0.16
N SER A 182 -6.61 2.78 -0.14
CA SER A 182 -5.80 1.58 -0.07
C SER A 182 -4.80 1.45 -1.22
N ILE A 183 -5.22 1.82 -2.42
CA ILE A 183 -4.47 1.49 -3.63
C ILE A 183 -3.28 2.45 -3.84
N GLY A 184 -3.42 3.74 -3.46
CA GLY A 184 -2.30 4.69 -3.48
C GLY A 184 -1.21 4.35 -2.45
N PHE A 185 -1.60 3.78 -1.31
CA PHE A 185 -0.67 3.26 -0.30
C PHE A 185 -0.05 1.91 -0.68
N GLY A 186 -0.68 1.15 -1.58
CA GLY A 186 -0.07 -0.02 -2.20
C GLY A 186 1.25 0.33 -2.91
N ILE A 187 1.32 1.47 -3.60
CA ILE A 187 2.56 1.97 -4.23
C ILE A 187 3.64 2.29 -3.19
N LEU A 188 3.27 2.95 -2.07
CA LEU A 188 4.19 3.20 -0.97
C LEU A 188 4.66 1.87 -0.35
N GLY A 189 3.76 0.91 -0.13
CA GLY A 189 4.08 -0.42 0.37
C GLY A 189 5.07 -1.14 -0.54
N ASP A 190 4.80 -1.16 -1.85
CA ASP A 190 5.65 -1.80 -2.86
C ASP A 190 7.03 -1.14 -2.90
N ALA A 191 7.09 0.19 -2.75
CA ALA A 191 8.34 0.93 -2.66
C ALA A 191 9.13 0.62 -1.37
N LEU A 192 8.45 0.53 -0.23
CA LEU A 192 9.04 0.17 1.07
C LEU A 192 9.67 -1.22 1.05
N GLY A 193 8.98 -2.20 0.46
CA GLY A 193 9.47 -3.58 0.32
C GLY A 193 10.56 -3.76 -0.75
N ALA A 194 10.71 -2.80 -1.68
CA ALA A 194 11.72 -2.83 -2.74
C ALA A 194 13.03 -2.10 -2.36
N VAL A 195 13.14 -1.57 -1.15
CA VAL A 195 14.39 -1.03 -0.62
C VAL A 195 15.28 -2.18 -0.21
N GLU A 196 16.45 -2.29 -0.85
CA GLU A 196 17.47 -3.25 -0.44
C GLU A 196 18.26 -2.66 0.72
N TYR A 197 18.45 -3.44 1.80
CA TYR A 197 19.03 -2.95 3.05
C TYR A 197 20.45 -2.41 2.88
N ASP A 198 21.23 -3.02 1.98
CA ASP A 198 22.62 -2.66 1.67
C ASP A 198 22.75 -1.30 0.98
N LYS A 199 21.64 -0.75 0.48
CA LYS A 199 21.53 0.58 -0.14
C LYS A 199 21.02 1.65 0.82
N VAL A 200 20.74 1.31 2.08
CA VAL A 200 20.30 2.24 3.11
C VAL A 200 21.51 2.72 3.92
N ASP A 201 21.57 4.04 4.13
CA ASP A 201 22.56 4.66 5.01
C ASP A 201 22.20 4.38 6.47
N VAL A 202 22.57 3.19 6.94
CA VAL A 202 22.33 2.70 8.30
C VAL A 202 22.99 3.63 9.32
N LYS A 203 22.24 3.99 10.36
CA LYS A 203 22.67 4.97 11.38
C LYS A 203 22.80 4.33 12.76
N ASP A 204 23.44 5.06 13.67
CA ASP A 204 23.69 4.64 15.06
C ASP A 204 22.41 4.48 15.89
N THR A 205 21.28 5.04 15.46
CA THR A 205 19.99 4.91 16.13
C THR A 205 18.93 4.25 15.24
N VAL A 206 17.98 3.60 15.90
CA VAL A 206 16.85 2.94 15.26
C VAL A 206 15.99 3.94 14.48
N GLU A 207 15.70 5.09 15.09
CA GLU A 207 14.92 6.16 14.48
C GLU A 207 15.58 6.71 13.22
N ALA A 208 16.90 6.93 13.27
CA ALA A 208 17.64 7.49 12.14
C ALA A 208 17.77 6.46 10.99
N THR A 209 17.90 5.17 11.31
CA THR A 209 17.87 4.09 10.32
C THR A 209 16.50 3.97 9.66
N MET A 210 15.41 4.09 10.44
CA MET A 210 14.04 4.09 9.89
C MET A 210 13.77 5.31 9.01
N GLU A 211 14.25 6.49 9.41
CA GLU A 211 14.16 7.69 8.57
C GLU A 211 14.92 7.53 7.25
N ALA A 212 16.13 6.95 7.29
CA ALA A 212 16.91 6.64 6.10
C ALA A 212 16.18 5.64 5.19
N TRP A 213 15.54 4.62 5.76
CA TRP A 213 14.74 3.64 5.02
C TRP A 213 13.54 4.27 4.32
N LEU A 214 12.77 5.09 5.04
CA LEU A 214 11.63 5.80 4.47
C LEU A 214 12.09 6.76 3.36
N LYS A 215 13.18 7.49 3.56
CA LYS A 215 13.78 8.35 2.51
C LYS A 215 14.17 7.55 1.27
N ALA A 216 14.78 6.38 1.43
CA ALA A 216 15.11 5.47 0.32
C ALA A 216 13.84 4.95 -0.38
N SER A 217 12.77 4.70 0.37
CA SER A 217 11.49 4.27 -0.17
C SER A 217 10.84 5.36 -1.02
N PHE A 218 10.87 6.61 -0.56
CA PHE A 218 10.36 7.74 -1.34
C PHE A 218 11.18 8.01 -2.60
N LEU A 219 12.48 7.69 -2.62
CA LEU A 219 13.27 7.68 -3.86
C LEU A 219 12.75 6.64 -4.87
N LYS A 220 12.36 5.45 -4.41
CA LYS A 220 11.75 4.42 -5.27
C LYS A 220 10.39 4.87 -5.82
N ILE A 221 9.57 5.52 -4.98
CA ILE A 221 8.29 6.13 -5.42
C ILE A 221 8.57 7.19 -6.48
N GLU A 222 9.58 8.04 -6.28
CA GLU A 222 9.97 9.05 -7.26
C GLU A 222 10.33 8.42 -8.61
N ASP A 223 11.08 7.32 -8.64
CA ASP A 223 11.41 6.60 -9.87
C ASP A 223 10.15 6.03 -10.55
N GLN A 224 9.17 5.55 -9.78
CA GLN A 224 7.87 5.08 -10.29
C GLN A 224 7.01 6.23 -10.84
N LEU A 225 7.00 7.38 -10.17
CA LEU A 225 6.29 8.57 -10.63
C LEU A 225 6.93 9.15 -11.90
N LYS A 226 8.27 9.12 -12.02
CA LYS A 226 8.97 9.48 -13.26
C LYS A 226 8.51 8.63 -14.43
N LEU A 227 8.34 7.31 -14.21
CA LEU A 227 7.75 6.42 -15.21
C LEU A 227 6.31 6.84 -15.54
N ALA A 228 5.44 6.97 -14.53
CA ALA A 228 4.04 7.35 -14.75
C ALA A 228 3.87 8.69 -15.48
N PHE A 229 4.76 9.67 -15.23
CA PHE A 229 4.68 11.02 -15.78
C PHE A 229 5.47 11.22 -17.09
N GLY A 230 6.06 10.18 -17.66
CA GLY A 230 6.76 10.32 -18.93
C GLY A 230 8.24 10.68 -18.83
N ALA A 231 8.78 10.96 -17.65
CA ALA A 231 10.12 11.50 -17.42
C ALA A 231 11.23 10.44 -17.48
N VAL A 232 11.24 9.64 -18.55
CA VAL A 232 12.20 8.54 -18.74
C VAL A 232 12.86 8.57 -20.11
N LYS A 233 14.07 8.01 -20.18
CA LYS A 233 14.93 8.06 -21.37
C LYS A 233 14.61 6.99 -22.42
N SER A 234 13.89 5.92 -22.05
CA SER A 234 13.55 4.84 -22.98
C SER A 234 12.24 4.14 -22.65
N LYS A 235 11.60 3.57 -23.68
CA LYS A 235 10.31 2.86 -23.58
C LYS A 235 10.42 1.55 -22.77
N ASP A 236 11.58 0.90 -22.79
CA ASP A 236 11.79 -0.39 -22.11
C ASP A 236 11.60 -0.31 -20.58
N GLN A 237 11.74 0.89 -20.01
CA GLN A 237 11.57 1.11 -18.58
C GLN A 237 10.10 1.01 -18.12
N TYR A 238 9.13 1.16 -19.03
CA TYR A 238 7.69 1.11 -18.71
C TYR A 238 7.18 -0.28 -18.31
N SER A 239 7.86 -1.34 -18.73
CA SER A 239 7.57 -2.70 -18.24
C SER A 239 7.66 -2.83 -16.72
N LYS A 240 8.37 -1.91 -16.05
CA LYS A 240 8.44 -1.82 -14.58
C LYS A 240 7.18 -1.20 -13.97
N LEU A 241 6.46 -0.35 -14.70
CA LEU A 241 5.21 0.26 -14.24
C LEU A 241 4.12 -0.81 -14.14
N ASP A 242 4.05 -1.75 -15.09
CA ASP A 242 3.07 -2.84 -15.04
C ASP A 242 3.19 -3.72 -13.80
N LYS A 243 4.39 -3.86 -13.23
CA LYS A 243 4.61 -4.66 -12.02
C LYS A 243 4.01 -4.03 -10.76
N ILE A 244 3.71 -2.74 -10.78
CA ILE A 244 3.16 -2.00 -9.63
C ILE A 244 1.69 -1.62 -9.86
N ILE A 245 1.13 -1.94 -11.04
CA ILE A 245 -0.26 -1.69 -11.35
C ILE A 245 -1.11 -2.81 -10.77
N ARG A 246 -1.97 -2.46 -9.81
CA ARG A 246 -2.97 -3.37 -9.25
C ARG A 246 -4.34 -2.91 -9.73
N PHE A 247 -4.91 -3.58 -10.75
CA PHE A 247 -6.22 -3.19 -11.28
C PHE A 247 -7.34 -3.53 -10.28
N PRO A 248 -8.05 -2.54 -9.71
CA PRO A 248 -9.12 -2.83 -8.79
C PRO A 248 -10.34 -3.39 -9.52
N SER A 249 -11.04 -4.32 -8.88
CA SER A 249 -12.33 -4.85 -9.34
C SER A 249 -13.42 -3.77 -9.44
N ILE A 250 -13.23 -2.63 -8.77
CA ILE A 250 -14.17 -1.51 -8.73
C ILE A 250 -14.44 -0.93 -10.13
N ILE A 251 -13.43 -0.81 -11.00
CA ILE A 251 -13.63 -0.27 -12.38
C ILE A 251 -14.61 -1.15 -13.17
N GLY A 252 -14.50 -2.47 -13.00
CA GLY A 252 -15.43 -3.44 -13.59
C GLY A 252 -16.83 -3.37 -12.97
N SER A 253 -16.94 -3.08 -11.67
CA SER A 253 -18.22 -2.96 -10.96
C SER A 253 -19.03 -1.70 -11.34
N ILE A 254 -18.35 -0.63 -11.78
CA ILE A 254 -18.99 0.63 -12.21
C ILE A 254 -19.28 0.63 -13.72
N GLY A 255 -18.90 -0.44 -14.44
CA GLY A 255 -19.22 -0.62 -15.87
C GLY A 255 -18.34 0.14 -16.86
N PHE A 256 -17.22 0.71 -16.41
CA PHE A 256 -16.26 1.37 -17.31
C PHE A 256 -15.33 0.35 -17.97
N LYS A 257 -15.02 0.57 -19.26
CA LYS A 257 -13.93 -0.17 -19.93
C LYS A 257 -12.59 0.31 -19.36
N GLY A 258 -11.79 -0.63 -18.86
CA GLY A 258 -10.47 -0.32 -18.30
C GLY A 258 -9.51 0.24 -19.35
N PRO A 259 -8.60 1.15 -18.96
CA PRO A 259 -7.53 1.64 -19.81
C PRO A 259 -6.62 0.55 -20.39
N VAL A 260 -6.06 0.81 -21.56
CA VAL A 260 -5.22 -0.12 -22.33
C VAL A 260 -3.72 0.17 -22.23
N THR A 261 -3.30 1.38 -21.90
CA THR A 261 -1.87 1.73 -21.76
C THR A 261 -1.41 1.61 -20.32
N GLU A 262 -0.12 1.32 -20.07
CA GLU A 262 0.47 1.24 -18.73
C GLU A 262 0.24 2.54 -17.94
N ILE A 263 0.35 3.70 -18.61
CA ILE A 263 0.12 5.02 -18.01
C ILE A 263 -1.37 5.20 -17.66
N GLY A 264 -2.27 4.93 -18.59
CA GLY A 264 -3.71 5.01 -18.33
C GLY A 264 -4.14 4.07 -17.20
N ARG A 265 -3.56 2.87 -17.18
CA ARG A 265 -3.71 1.88 -16.11
C ARG A 265 -3.24 2.40 -14.75
N PHE A 266 -2.09 3.07 -14.68
CA PHE A 266 -1.59 3.71 -13.46
C PHE A 266 -2.52 4.81 -12.92
N PHE A 267 -3.11 5.62 -13.79
CA PHE A 267 -4.04 6.67 -13.34
C PHE A 267 -5.43 6.13 -12.99
N ALA A 268 -5.83 4.98 -13.54
CA ALA A 268 -7.11 4.37 -13.21
C ALA A 268 -7.09 3.47 -11.97
N GLN A 269 -5.93 2.93 -11.57
CA GLN A 269 -5.87 2.03 -10.41
C GLN A 269 -6.25 2.69 -9.08
N ALA A 270 -6.14 4.01 -8.93
CA ALA A 270 -6.50 4.71 -7.69
C ALA A 270 -7.34 5.96 -7.98
N PRO A 271 -8.20 6.40 -7.05
CA PRO A 271 -8.99 7.61 -7.18
C PRO A 271 -8.11 8.85 -6.93
N TRP A 272 -7.13 9.10 -7.80
CA TRP A 272 -6.16 10.18 -7.61
C TRP A 272 -6.79 11.56 -7.45
N LEU A 273 -7.93 11.80 -8.10
CA LEU A 273 -8.69 13.04 -8.02
C LEU A 273 -9.39 13.25 -6.67
N LEU A 274 -9.49 12.24 -5.80
CA LEU A 274 -10.15 12.34 -4.50
C LEU A 274 -9.46 13.42 -3.64
N ASP A 275 -10.25 14.32 -3.06
CA ASP A 275 -9.72 15.37 -2.19
C ASP A 275 -9.15 14.76 -0.91
N TYR A 276 -7.82 14.86 -0.78
CA TYR A 276 -7.06 14.18 0.28
C TYR A 276 -7.31 14.77 1.68
N SER A 277 -7.68 16.05 1.76
CA SER A 277 -7.80 16.77 3.03
C SER A 277 -8.85 16.18 3.99
N ALA A 278 -9.89 15.51 3.47
CA ALA A 278 -10.96 14.96 4.29
C ALA A 278 -10.59 13.64 4.98
N THR A 279 -9.65 12.87 4.42
CA THR A 279 -9.35 11.50 4.84
C THR A 279 -7.87 11.28 5.20
N ARG A 280 -7.04 12.32 5.04
CA ARG A 280 -5.60 12.30 5.30
C ARG A 280 -5.25 11.73 6.67
N ASP A 281 -5.85 12.29 7.72
CA ASP A 281 -5.44 11.99 9.10
C ASP A 281 -5.80 10.54 9.49
N GLU A 282 -6.99 10.07 9.10
CA GLU A 282 -7.41 8.67 9.28
C GLU A 282 -6.47 7.70 8.53
N THR A 283 -6.07 8.06 7.32
CA THR A 283 -5.21 7.21 6.48
C THR A 283 -3.80 7.09 7.06
N ILE A 284 -3.26 8.19 7.58
CA ILE A 284 -1.96 8.21 8.24
C ILE A 284 -1.99 7.41 9.52
N GLU A 285 -3.07 7.53 10.30
CA GLU A 285 -3.22 6.77 11.54
C GLU A 285 -3.34 5.27 11.25
N HIS A 286 -4.03 4.90 10.18
CA HIS A 286 -4.10 3.52 9.70
C HIS A 286 -2.72 2.98 9.30
N PHE A 287 -1.95 3.77 8.54
CA PHE A 287 -0.58 3.42 8.15
C PHE A 287 0.32 3.25 9.38
N LYS A 288 0.30 4.23 10.31
CA LYS A 288 1.06 4.19 11.58
C LYS A 288 0.74 2.94 12.38
N THR A 289 -0.54 2.68 12.62
CA THR A 289 -0.99 1.54 13.41
C THR A 289 -0.59 0.22 12.77
N THR A 290 -0.74 0.11 11.45
CA THR A 290 -0.36 -1.10 10.70
C THR A 290 1.15 -1.32 10.73
N MET A 291 1.93 -0.25 10.52
CA MET A 291 3.38 -0.30 10.63
C MET A 291 3.85 -0.68 12.02
N HIS A 292 3.33 0.00 13.05
CA HIS A 292 3.66 -0.27 14.45
C HIS A 292 3.38 -1.72 14.83
N THR A 293 2.22 -2.25 14.44
CA THR A 293 1.83 -3.65 14.71
C THR A 293 2.74 -4.65 13.99
N LYS A 294 3.15 -4.35 12.75
CA LYS A 294 4.06 -5.22 11.98
C LYS A 294 5.47 -5.20 12.55
N LEU A 295 6.00 -4.03 12.89
CA LEU A 295 7.27 -3.87 13.59
C LEU A 295 7.26 -4.65 14.91
N ALA A 296 6.18 -4.56 15.69
CA ALA A 296 6.00 -5.34 16.91
C ALA A 296 6.09 -6.85 16.67
N HIS A 297 5.43 -7.37 15.64
CA HIS A 297 5.54 -8.78 15.29
C HIS A 297 6.99 -9.19 14.93
N GLU A 298 7.66 -8.38 14.13
CA GLU A 298 9.05 -8.64 13.75
C GLU A 298 9.99 -8.59 14.98
N ALA A 299 9.68 -7.76 15.98
CA ALA A 299 10.41 -7.72 17.25
C ALA A 299 10.20 -9.00 18.07
N ILE A 300 8.98 -9.54 18.12
CA ILE A 300 8.70 -10.85 18.72
C ILE A 300 9.52 -11.96 18.02
N ARG A 301 9.61 -11.92 16.69
CA ARG A 301 10.40 -12.88 15.92
C ARG A 301 11.89 -12.74 16.19
N ALA A 302 12.42 -11.52 16.19
CA ALA A 302 13.83 -11.22 16.49
C ALA A 302 14.23 -11.64 17.92
N ALA A 303 13.30 -11.58 18.87
CA ALA A 303 13.50 -12.10 20.22
C ALA A 303 13.60 -13.66 20.29
N GLY A 304 13.44 -14.34 19.16
CA GLY A 304 13.57 -15.80 19.06
C GLY A 304 12.30 -16.57 19.44
N TRP A 305 11.15 -15.88 19.54
CA TRP A 305 9.86 -16.54 19.77
C TRP A 305 9.36 -17.21 18.49
N LYS A 306 8.82 -18.41 18.64
CA LYS A 306 8.14 -19.19 17.60
C LYS A 306 6.73 -19.55 18.04
N LEU A 307 5.82 -19.76 17.09
CA LEU A 307 4.48 -20.24 17.38
C LEU A 307 4.49 -21.77 17.48
N THR A 308 4.27 -22.30 18.68
CA THR A 308 4.03 -23.73 18.87
C THR A 308 2.55 -24.03 18.73
N VAL A 309 2.21 -25.04 17.94
CA VAL A 309 0.83 -25.50 17.76
C VAL A 309 0.69 -26.99 18.07
N SER A 310 -0.40 -27.35 18.74
CA SER A 310 -0.79 -28.73 19.04
C SER A 310 -2.11 -29.07 18.37
N LEU A 311 -2.15 -30.08 17.50
CA LEU A 311 -3.38 -30.53 16.84
C LEU A 311 -4.25 -31.36 17.80
N HIS A 312 -5.53 -31.03 17.88
CA HIS A 312 -6.53 -31.79 18.63
C HIS A 312 -7.56 -32.43 17.69
N ARG A 313 -7.78 -33.75 17.87
CA ARG A 313 -8.79 -34.53 17.11
C ARG A 313 -10.25 -34.17 17.47
N THR A 314 -10.46 -33.48 18.58
CA THR A 314 -11.79 -33.15 19.12
C THR A 314 -11.89 -31.65 19.38
N ASP A 315 -13.07 -31.08 19.22
CA ASP A 315 -13.45 -29.68 19.53
C ASP A 315 -13.36 -29.28 21.02
N ASN A 316 -12.79 -30.15 21.86
CA ASN A 316 -12.71 -29.94 23.30
C ASN A 316 -11.67 -28.88 23.68
N LYS A 317 -12.12 -27.62 23.64
CA LYS A 317 -11.35 -26.40 23.99
C LYS A 317 -10.64 -26.49 25.34
N LYS A 318 -11.17 -27.24 26.30
CA LYS A 318 -10.58 -27.43 27.65
C LYS A 318 -9.23 -28.14 27.61
N ARG A 319 -8.85 -28.75 26.48
CA ARG A 319 -7.54 -29.40 26.29
C ARG A 319 -6.42 -28.44 25.91
N CYS A 320 -6.75 -27.22 25.48
CA CYS A 320 -5.77 -26.14 25.40
C CYS A 320 -5.70 -25.47 26.77
N SER A 321 -4.49 -25.49 27.37
CA SER A 321 -4.34 -25.15 28.79
C SER A 321 -4.79 -23.72 29.08
N HIS A 322 -5.14 -23.43 30.33
CA HIS A 322 -5.47 -22.08 30.78
C HIS A 322 -4.23 -21.27 31.22
N THR A 323 -3.01 -21.65 30.82
CA THR A 323 -1.85 -20.78 31.04
C THR A 323 -1.94 -19.54 30.16
N ALA A 324 -1.43 -18.41 30.67
CA ALA A 324 -1.43 -17.15 29.93
C ALA A 324 -0.78 -17.32 28.55
N GLY A 325 -1.46 -16.82 27.52
CA GLY A 325 -1.01 -16.87 26.14
C GLY A 325 -1.56 -18.01 25.29
N ASP A 326 -2.02 -19.11 25.88
CA ASP A 326 -2.59 -20.23 25.12
C ASP A 326 -3.89 -19.82 24.41
N GLN A 327 -4.05 -20.17 23.14
CA GLN A 327 -5.24 -19.89 22.33
C GLN A 327 -5.74 -21.13 21.61
N TRP A 328 -7.06 -21.35 21.66
CA TRP A 328 -7.73 -22.31 20.80
C TRP A 328 -8.04 -21.66 19.44
N ILE A 329 -7.59 -22.30 18.37
CA ILE A 329 -7.72 -21.79 17.00
C ILE A 329 -8.30 -22.88 16.13
N GLU A 330 -9.16 -22.50 15.19
CA GLU A 330 -9.71 -23.39 14.18
C GLU A 330 -9.28 -22.91 12.81
N VAL A 331 -8.63 -23.78 12.03
CA VAL A 331 -8.21 -23.49 10.65
C VAL A 331 -8.62 -24.70 9.80
N ASP A 332 -9.38 -24.45 8.73
CA ASP A 332 -9.85 -25.48 7.79
C ASP A 332 -10.52 -26.69 8.47
N GLY A 333 -11.35 -26.44 9.48
CA GLY A 333 -12.08 -27.46 10.24
C GLY A 333 -11.21 -28.32 11.16
N LYS A 334 -9.93 -27.95 11.36
CA LYS A 334 -9.02 -28.58 12.32
C LYS A 334 -8.81 -27.67 13.52
N HIS A 335 -8.67 -28.28 14.69
CA HIS A 335 -8.52 -27.54 15.94
C HIS A 335 -7.10 -27.59 16.48
N TYR A 336 -6.59 -26.43 16.87
CA TYR A 336 -5.23 -26.24 17.33
C TYR A 336 -5.22 -25.54 18.70
N CYS A 337 -4.30 -25.95 19.57
CA CYS A 337 -3.88 -25.14 20.70
C CYS A 337 -2.56 -24.46 20.35
N ALA A 338 -2.51 -23.14 20.37
CA ALA A 338 -1.38 -22.34 19.91
C ALA A 338 -0.86 -21.42 21.01
N TYR A 339 0.46 -21.28 21.10
CA TYR A 339 1.14 -20.42 22.07
C TYR A 339 2.58 -20.12 21.65
N LEU A 340 3.14 -19.01 22.13
CA LEU A 340 4.54 -18.67 21.85
C LEU A 340 5.50 -19.49 22.74
N THR A 341 6.62 -19.88 22.15
CA THR A 341 7.71 -20.59 22.84
C THR A 341 9.06 -20.06 22.38
N GLY A 342 10.07 -20.10 23.24
CA GLY A 342 11.44 -19.74 22.89
C GLY A 342 12.23 -20.97 22.42
N LYS A 343 13.43 -21.17 22.98
CA LYS A 343 14.32 -22.27 22.54
C LYS A 343 13.72 -23.65 22.86
N SER A 344 13.05 -23.78 24.00
CA SER A 344 12.41 -25.03 24.44
C SER A 344 10.89 -24.86 24.60
N ARG A 345 10.15 -25.98 24.64
CA ARG A 345 8.67 -25.94 24.76
C ARG A 345 8.17 -25.38 26.11
N GLY A 346 9.01 -25.44 27.14
CA GLY A 346 8.72 -24.89 28.47
C GLY A 346 9.15 -23.42 28.62
N ASP A 347 9.91 -22.90 27.67
CA ASP A 347 10.32 -21.51 27.62
C ASP A 347 9.18 -20.68 27.02
N LYS A 348 8.28 -20.19 27.87
CA LYS A 348 7.11 -19.40 27.48
C LYS A 348 7.28 -17.94 27.93
N PRO A 349 6.75 -16.96 27.17
CA PRO A 349 6.65 -15.59 27.65
C PRO A 349 5.85 -15.49 28.95
N SER A 350 6.15 -14.45 29.73
CA SER A 350 5.43 -14.16 30.97
C SER A 350 3.97 -13.76 30.72
N GLU A 351 3.12 -13.84 31.74
CA GLU A 351 1.75 -13.34 31.66
C GLU A 351 1.68 -11.84 31.33
N LYS A 352 2.60 -11.05 31.90
CA LYS A 352 2.77 -9.62 31.58
C LYS A 352 3.06 -9.40 30.09
N TYR A 353 3.89 -10.26 29.49
CA TYR A 353 4.18 -10.19 28.06
C TYR A 353 2.91 -10.32 27.22
N TYR A 354 2.07 -11.31 27.55
CA TYR A 354 0.84 -11.59 26.84
C TYR A 354 -0.27 -10.57 27.08
N ASN A 355 -0.41 -10.06 28.31
CA ASN A 355 -1.56 -9.27 28.74
C ASN A 355 -1.30 -7.76 28.76
N GLU A 356 -0.04 -7.32 28.73
CA GLU A 356 0.34 -5.90 28.75
C GLU A 356 1.20 -5.51 27.55
N MET A 357 2.29 -6.24 27.28
CA MET A 357 3.28 -5.85 26.25
C MET A 357 2.73 -6.07 24.83
N MET A 358 2.23 -7.28 24.50
CA MET A 358 1.63 -7.52 23.18
C MET A 358 0.41 -6.62 22.89
N PRO A 359 -0.56 -6.42 23.81
CA PRO A 359 -1.68 -5.52 23.58
C PRO A 359 -1.29 -4.06 23.36
N LYS A 360 -0.29 -3.55 24.09
CA LYS A 360 0.23 -2.18 23.92
C LYS A 360 0.64 -1.91 22.46
N HIS A 361 1.11 -2.93 21.75
CA HIS A 361 1.61 -2.83 20.39
C HIS A 361 0.65 -3.39 19.32
N GLY A 362 -0.65 -3.47 19.62
CA GLY A 362 -1.67 -3.89 18.65
C GLY A 362 -1.78 -5.41 18.44
N LEU A 363 -1.10 -6.22 19.26
CA LEU A 363 -1.08 -7.69 19.17
C LEU A 363 -1.90 -8.36 20.29
N GLY A 364 -2.88 -7.65 20.86
CA GLY A 364 -3.68 -8.14 21.98
C GLY A 364 -4.74 -9.18 21.60
N LEU A 365 -5.21 -9.18 20.35
CA LEU A 365 -6.11 -10.20 19.83
C LEU A 365 -5.31 -11.44 19.39
N ARG A 366 -4.95 -12.27 20.38
CA ARG A 366 -4.02 -13.40 20.18
C ARG A 366 -4.56 -14.49 19.24
N ALA A 367 -5.83 -14.86 19.35
CA ALA A 367 -6.42 -15.90 18.50
C ALA A 367 -6.27 -15.58 17.00
N PRO A 368 -6.75 -14.43 16.47
CA PRO A 368 -6.55 -14.11 15.06
C PRO A 368 -5.08 -13.84 14.69
N TYR A 369 -4.27 -13.32 15.62
CA TYR A 369 -2.83 -13.15 15.39
C TYR A 369 -2.15 -14.50 15.13
N TYR A 370 -2.37 -15.50 15.98
CA TYR A 370 -1.81 -16.84 15.82
C TYR A 370 -2.42 -17.62 14.65
N GLU A 371 -3.70 -17.40 14.35
CA GLU A 371 -4.35 -17.97 13.17
C GLU A 371 -3.66 -17.50 11.90
N ASN A 372 -3.35 -16.21 11.80
CA ASN A 372 -2.67 -15.62 10.65
C ASN A 372 -1.26 -16.24 10.44
N ILE A 373 -0.51 -16.46 11.51
CA ILE A 373 0.81 -17.12 11.47
C ILE A 373 0.66 -18.60 11.05
N LEU A 374 -0.33 -19.30 11.63
CA LEU A 374 -0.57 -20.72 11.36
C LEU A 374 -0.97 -20.93 9.89
N GLU A 375 -1.85 -20.11 9.34
CA GLU A 375 -2.22 -20.16 7.92
C GLU A 375 -1.00 -20.03 7.00
N CYS A 376 -0.06 -19.14 7.35
CA CYS A 376 1.17 -18.96 6.61
C CYS A 376 2.04 -20.22 6.56
N GLY A 377 2.32 -20.80 7.73
CA GLY A 377 3.20 -21.96 7.78
C GLY A 377 2.54 -23.26 7.31
N LEU A 378 1.20 -23.39 7.37
CA LEU A 378 0.49 -24.53 6.76
C LEU A 378 0.57 -24.49 5.22
N LYS A 379 0.59 -23.29 4.63
CA LYS A 379 0.74 -23.08 3.18
C LYS A 379 2.20 -23.08 2.69
N ARG A 380 3.17 -23.49 3.54
CA ARG A 380 4.63 -23.53 3.25
C ARG A 380 5.26 -22.16 2.90
N GLY A 381 4.75 -21.06 3.45
CA GLY A 381 5.52 -19.82 3.58
C GLY A 381 5.67 -18.96 2.32
N ASN A 382 5.20 -19.38 1.14
CA ASN A 382 5.24 -18.51 -0.04
C ASN A 382 4.09 -17.51 -0.02
N ILE A 383 4.45 -16.22 -0.01
CA ILE A 383 3.50 -15.10 -0.01
C ILE A 383 2.68 -15.04 -1.31
N SER A 384 3.21 -15.61 -2.40
CA SER A 384 2.49 -15.81 -3.67
C SER A 384 1.29 -16.75 -3.54
N ASP A 385 1.30 -17.61 -2.51
CA ASP A 385 0.28 -18.62 -2.25
C ASP A 385 -0.72 -18.13 -1.18
N ALA A 386 -0.51 -16.92 -0.65
CA ALA A 386 -1.46 -16.23 0.20
C ALA A 386 -2.64 -15.73 -0.64
N ASP A 387 -3.85 -16.03 -0.19
CA ASP A 387 -5.05 -15.47 -0.79
C ASP A 387 -5.12 -13.98 -0.41
N VAL A 388 -4.75 -13.11 -1.36
CA VAL A 388 -4.68 -11.66 -1.19
C VAL A 388 -6.03 -11.06 -0.77
N GLY A 389 -7.14 -11.77 -1.02
CA GLY A 389 -8.49 -11.36 -0.61
C GLY A 389 -8.92 -11.86 0.77
N LYS A 390 -8.24 -12.87 1.35
CA LYS A 390 -8.61 -13.45 2.63
C LYS A 390 -8.05 -12.63 3.79
N LEU A 391 -8.92 -12.16 4.68
CA LEU A 391 -8.55 -11.45 5.90
C LEU A 391 -8.72 -12.35 7.12
N VAL A 392 -7.68 -12.44 7.95
CA VAL A 392 -7.68 -13.11 9.26
C VAL A 392 -7.46 -12.04 10.33
N GLY A 393 -8.46 -11.80 11.18
CA GLY A 393 -8.41 -10.71 12.18
C GLY A 393 -8.30 -9.30 11.58
N GLY A 394 -8.79 -9.10 10.36
CA GLY A 394 -8.68 -7.82 9.65
C GLY A 394 -7.29 -7.55 9.04
N LYS A 395 -6.38 -8.54 9.03
CA LYS A 395 -5.10 -8.48 8.30
C LYS A 395 -5.07 -9.53 7.17
N PRO A 396 -4.39 -9.28 6.05
CA PRO A 396 -4.27 -10.29 4.99
C PRO A 396 -3.70 -11.61 5.50
N SER A 397 -4.13 -12.72 4.90
CA SER A 397 -3.52 -14.04 5.10
C SER A 397 -2.00 -13.93 4.96
N CYS A 398 -1.25 -14.63 5.82
CA CYS A 398 0.21 -14.67 5.80
C CYS A 398 0.93 -13.33 6.12
N TRP A 399 0.25 -12.40 6.80
CA TRP A 399 0.81 -11.11 7.22
C TRP A 399 1.89 -11.25 8.31
N PHE A 400 1.70 -12.19 9.23
CA PHE A 400 2.61 -12.44 10.34
C PHE A 400 3.41 -13.72 10.05
N GLN A 401 4.64 -13.57 9.56
CA GLN A 401 5.52 -14.67 9.20
C GLN A 401 6.47 -15.00 10.35
N MET A 402 6.29 -16.18 10.96
CA MET A 402 7.09 -16.63 12.09
C MET A 402 7.26 -18.15 12.05
N ASP A 403 8.40 -18.63 12.54
CA ASP A 403 8.70 -20.04 12.68
C ASP A 403 7.55 -20.79 13.39
N LEU A 404 7.18 -21.93 12.81
CA LEU A 404 6.17 -22.83 13.37
C LEU A 404 6.80 -24.09 13.96
N ALA A 405 6.41 -24.42 15.19
CA ALA A 405 6.69 -25.71 15.80
C ALA A 405 5.40 -26.52 15.93
N TYR A 406 5.26 -27.56 15.10
CA TYR A 406 4.09 -28.42 15.12
C TYR A 406 4.25 -29.60 16.08
N THR A 407 3.22 -29.87 16.88
CA THR A 407 3.16 -31.03 17.78
C THR A 407 1.84 -31.79 17.56
N GLY A 408 1.91 -33.08 17.27
CA GLY A 408 0.75 -33.92 16.96
C GLY A 408 0.73 -35.22 17.77
N ILE A 409 -0.41 -35.91 17.78
CA ILE A 409 -0.53 -37.26 18.34
C ILE A 409 0.08 -38.25 17.33
N CYS A 410 1.14 -38.95 17.72
CA CYS A 410 1.70 -40.08 16.96
C CYS A 410 0.72 -41.26 17.02
N ASP A 411 0.11 -41.63 15.89
CA ASP A 411 -0.70 -42.85 15.78
C ASP A 411 0.11 -43.93 15.06
N TRP A 412 0.82 -44.74 15.85
CA TRP A 412 1.72 -45.80 15.40
C TRP A 412 1.03 -46.94 14.61
N LYS A 413 -0.30 -46.90 14.45
CA LYS A 413 -1.08 -47.89 13.70
C LYS A 413 -1.39 -47.49 12.26
N LEU A 414 -1.12 -46.25 11.86
CA LEU A 414 -1.23 -45.81 10.47
C LEU A 414 0.09 -46.11 9.76
N LYS A 415 0.10 -47.18 8.97
CA LYS A 415 1.31 -47.73 8.35
C LYS A 415 1.95 -46.85 7.26
N ASP A 416 1.41 -45.67 6.93
CA ASP A 416 1.91 -44.85 5.82
C ASP A 416 2.04 -43.35 6.08
N ASP A 417 1.87 -42.82 7.31
CA ASP A 417 2.20 -41.39 7.53
C ASP A 417 2.54 -41.02 8.98
N VAL A 418 3.80 -40.58 9.14
CA VAL A 418 4.40 -39.76 10.20
C VAL A 418 4.57 -40.40 11.59
N VAL A 419 5.66 -41.18 11.68
CA VAL A 419 6.48 -41.30 12.90
C VAL A 419 7.22 -39.96 13.09
N GLU A 420 7.12 -39.35 14.28
CA GLU A 420 7.77 -38.09 14.73
C GLU A 420 8.13 -37.08 13.65
N CYS A 421 7.43 -35.95 13.56
CA CYS A 421 8.00 -34.81 12.86
C CYS A 421 7.66 -33.51 13.57
N ILE A 422 8.60 -33.02 14.38
CA ILE A 422 8.82 -31.57 14.47
C ILE A 422 9.18 -31.14 13.05
N LYS A 423 8.18 -30.82 12.21
CA LYS A 423 8.45 -29.97 11.05
C LYS A 423 8.59 -28.57 11.62
N SER A 424 9.83 -28.16 11.85
CA SER A 424 10.13 -26.73 11.91
C SER A 424 10.06 -26.22 10.48
N VAL A 425 9.08 -25.36 10.20
CA VAL A 425 9.14 -24.51 9.00
C VAL A 425 9.99 -23.34 9.43
N LYS A 426 11.24 -23.31 8.96
CA LYS A 426 12.12 -22.16 9.10
C LYS A 426 11.86 -21.22 7.94
N TYR A 427 11.78 -19.93 8.23
CA TYR A 427 11.84 -18.90 7.22
C TYR A 427 13.31 -18.53 7.03
N ASP A 428 13.87 -18.78 5.86
CA ASP A 428 15.20 -18.28 5.50
C ASP A 428 15.06 -16.80 5.09
N ASP A 429 16.02 -15.98 5.55
CA ASP A 429 16.07 -14.51 5.40
C ASP A 429 16.01 -14.02 3.94
#